data_AF-A0A6F9C667-F1
#
_entry.id   AF-A0A6F9C667-F1
#
_cell.length_a   1.000
_cell.length_b   1.000
_cell.length_c   1.000
_cell.angle_alpha   90.00
_cell.angle_beta   90.00
_cell.angle_gamma   90.00
#
_symmetry.space_group_name_H-M   'P 1'
#
loop_
_entity.id
_entity.type
_entity.pdbx_description
1 polymer ?
#
loop_
_entity_poly.entity_id
_entity_poly.type
_entity_poly.pdbx_seq_one_letter_code
_entity_poly.pdbx_strand_id
1 'polypeptide(L)'
;NMWIERTTYTTAYKLPGILRWFEVKSVSTEEISPLENAMETMQLTNEKISNMVQRHLNDSNLPINPLSMLLNGIVDPAVMGGFTNYEKAFFTEKYQKDHPEDQEKLGKLKDLIAWQ
;
A
#
# COMPACT_ATOMS: atom_id res chain seq x y z
N ASN A 1 -11.20 3.65 10.89
CA ASN A 1 -10.48 4.03 12.13
C ASN A 1 -9.30 3.11 12.41
N MET A 2 -8.36 2.94 11.47
CA MET A 2 -7.16 2.13 11.70
C MET A 2 -5.93 3.03 11.58
N TRP A 3 -5.42 3.47 12.73
CA TRP A 3 -4.13 4.14 12.85
C TRP A 3 -3.05 3.07 13.00
N ILE A 4 -1.87 3.33 12.45
CA ILE A 4 -0.73 2.41 12.55
C ILE A 4 0.44 3.14 13.21
N GLU A 5 1.01 2.54 14.24
CA GLU A 5 2.31 2.99 14.76
C GLU A 5 3.43 2.31 13.97
N ARG A 6 4.24 3.08 13.26
CA ARG A 6 5.39 2.60 12.49
C ARG A 6 6.67 2.93 13.24
N THR A 7 7.46 1.90 13.52
CA THR A 7 8.82 2.06 14.07
C THR A 7 9.86 1.63 13.05
N THR A 8 10.68 2.57 12.60
CA THR A 8 11.75 2.36 11.62
C THR A 8 13.10 2.22 12.33
N TYR A 9 13.79 1.10 12.07
CA TYR A 9 15.12 0.81 12.59
C TYR A 9 16.16 0.97 11.48
N THR A 10 17.20 1.77 11.71
CA THR A 10 18.33 1.90 10.77
C THR A 10 19.54 1.15 11.31
N THR A 11 20.04 0.19 10.55
CA THR A 11 21.22 -0.60 10.91
C THR A 11 22.52 0.14 10.60
N ALA A 12 23.59 -0.18 11.33
CA ALA A 12 24.92 0.41 11.13
C ALA A 12 25.49 0.18 9.71
N TYR A 13 25.12 -0.93 9.07
CA TYR A 13 25.54 -1.30 7.73
C TYR A 13 24.39 -1.91 6.93
N LYS A 14 24.52 -1.92 5.60
CA LYS A 14 23.54 -2.51 4.67
C LYS A 14 23.53 -4.04 4.77
N LEU A 15 22.36 -4.62 4.49
CA LEU A 15 22.19 -6.06 4.30
C LEU A 15 22.03 -6.38 2.80
N PRO A 16 22.62 -7.48 2.29
CA PRO A 16 23.54 -8.39 2.98
C PRO A 16 24.93 -7.75 3.22
N GLY A 17 25.63 -8.19 4.26
CA GLY A 17 26.99 -7.75 4.58
C GLY A 17 27.86 -8.89 5.11
N ILE A 18 29.02 -8.58 5.70
CA ILE A 18 29.95 -9.58 6.27
C ILE A 18 29.26 -10.43 7.34
N LEU A 19 28.38 -9.82 8.13
CA LEU A 19 27.57 -10.46 9.14
C LEU A 19 26.11 -10.52 8.69
N ARG A 20 25.36 -11.46 9.28
CA ARG A 20 23.91 -11.61 9.09
C ARG A 20 23.07 -10.70 9.99
N TRP A 21 23.73 -9.93 10.85
CA TRP A 21 23.11 -8.96 11.75
C TRP A 21 24.02 -7.74 11.88
N PHE A 22 23.42 -6.59 12.15
CA PHE A 22 24.11 -5.36 12.46
C PHE A 22 23.37 -4.63 13.59
N GLU A 23 24.13 -3.91 14.42
CA GLU A 23 23.57 -3.04 15.46
C GLU A 23 22.67 -1.97 14.85
N VAL A 24 21.56 -1.65 15.53
CA VAL A 24 20.69 -0.52 15.17
C VAL A 24 21.35 0.79 15.64
N LYS A 25 21.50 1.75 14.72
CA LYS A 25 22.06 3.08 15.01
C LYS A 25 21.01 4.14 15.30
N SER A 26 19.81 4.01 14.73
CA SER A 26 18.70 4.92 15.01
C SER A 26 17.37 4.19 14.96
N VAL A 27 16.45 4.69 15.78
CA VAL A 27 15.06 4.25 15.87
C VAL A 27 14.19 5.48 15.79
N SER A 28 13.18 5.46 14.92
CA SER A 28 12.16 6.52 14.83
C SER A 28 10.78 5.89 14.83
N THR A 29 9.85 6.51 15.56
CA THR A 29 8.45 6.07 15.65
C THR A 29 7.54 7.18 15.16
N GLU A 30 6.57 6.84 14.31
CA GLU A 30 5.58 7.75 13.74
C GLU A 30 4.19 7.11 13.71
N GLU A 31 3.14 7.92 13.83
CA GLU A 31 1.77 7.48 13.64
C GLU A 31 1.35 7.72 12.18
N ILE A 32 0.86 6.67 11.54
CA ILE A 32 0.34 6.70 10.18
C ILE A 32 -1.17 6.77 10.26
N SER A 33 -1.73 7.82 9.65
CA SER A 33 -3.17 8.05 9.62
C SER A 33 -3.89 6.96 8.78
N PRO A 34 -5.20 6.75 9.02
CA PRO A 34 -5.98 5.83 8.19
C PRO A 34 -5.93 6.16 6.69
N LEU A 35 -5.84 7.45 6.33
CA LEU A 35 -5.76 7.89 4.94
C LEU A 35 -4.38 7.57 4.32
N GLU A 36 -3.29 7.84 5.03
CA GLU A 36 -1.93 7.50 4.58
C GLU A 36 -1.76 6.00 4.42
N ASN A 37 -2.29 5.23 5.37
CA ASN A 37 -2.28 3.77 5.27
C ASN A 37 -3.09 3.27 4.06
N ALA A 38 -4.24 3.88 3.76
CA ALA A 38 -5.01 3.55 2.56
C ALA A 38 -4.22 3.85 1.28
N MET A 39 -3.54 4.99 1.22
CA MET A 39 -2.68 5.35 0.09
C MET A 39 -1.52 4.36 -0.10
N GLU A 40 -0.79 4.05 0.96
CA GLU A 40 0.31 3.07 0.89
C GLU A 40 -0.20 1.68 0.47
N THR A 41 -1.33 1.25 1.01
CA THR A 41 -1.95 -0.04 0.65
C THR A 41 -2.30 -0.08 -0.84
N MET A 42 -2.89 0.99 -1.39
CA MET A 42 -3.20 1.09 -2.81
C MET A 42 -1.95 1.11 -3.67
N GLN A 43 -0.94 1.89 -3.30
CA GLN A 43 0.32 1.96 -4.03
C GLN A 43 1.02 0.59 -4.08
N LEU A 44 1.17 -0.10 -2.94
CA LEU A 44 1.78 -1.42 -2.86
C LEU A 44 0.99 -2.46 -3.69
N THR A 45 -0.34 -2.34 -3.71
CA THR A 45 -1.20 -3.21 -4.51
C THR A 45 -0.93 -2.99 -6.01
N ASN A 46 -0.90 -1.75 -6.48
CA ASN A 46 -0.60 -1.40 -7.86
C ASN A 46 0.80 -1.85 -8.28
N GLU A 47 1.81 -1.64 -7.43
CA GLU A 47 3.18 -2.11 -7.66
C GLU A 47 3.23 -3.64 -7.76
N LYS A 48 2.48 -4.36 -6.90
CA LYS A 48 2.41 -5.82 -6.93
C LYS A 48 1.76 -6.34 -8.22
N ILE A 49 0.68 -5.70 -8.70
CA ILE A 49 0.05 -6.03 -9.98
C ILE A 49 1.07 -5.83 -11.11
N SER A 50 1.67 -4.64 -11.18
CA SER A 50 2.65 -4.29 -12.22
C SER A 50 3.81 -5.28 -12.26
N ASN A 51 4.41 -5.60 -11.11
CA ASN A 51 5.47 -6.59 -11.01
C ASN A 51 5.03 -7.98 -11.47
N MET A 52 3.83 -8.42 -11.09
CA MET A 52 3.31 -9.72 -11.51
C MET A 52 3.05 -9.80 -13.02
N VAL A 53 2.54 -8.72 -13.63
CA VAL A 53 2.37 -8.61 -15.07
C VAL A 53 3.73 -8.66 -15.76
N GLN A 54 4.71 -7.86 -15.32
CA GLN A 54 6.06 -7.86 -15.88
C GLN A 54 6.73 -9.24 -15.81
N ARG A 55 6.53 -10.00 -14.73
CA ARG A 55 7.05 -11.37 -14.61
C ARG A 55 6.46 -12.31 -15.67
N HIS A 56 5.16 -12.24 -15.93
CA HIS A 56 4.51 -13.08 -16.96
C HIS A 56 4.82 -12.62 -18.39
N LEU A 57 5.07 -11.33 -18.60
CA LEU A 57 5.56 -10.82 -19.88
C LEU A 57 6.98 -11.31 -20.18
N ASN A 58 7.82 -11.44 -19.16
CA ASN A 58 9.20 -11.94 -19.30
C ASN A 58 9.28 -13.47 -19.39
N ASP A 59 8.37 -14.20 -18.75
CA ASP A 59 8.31 -15.67 -18.81
C ASP A 59 6.86 -16.15 -18.89
N SER A 60 6.45 -16.55 -20.09
CA SER A 60 5.11 -17.06 -20.38
C SER A 60 4.87 -18.49 -19.86
N ASN A 61 5.89 -19.19 -19.36
CA ASN A 61 5.74 -20.53 -18.79
C ASN A 61 5.36 -20.51 -17.30
N LEU A 62 5.35 -19.32 -16.67
CA LEU A 62 4.95 -19.20 -15.28
C LEU A 62 3.49 -19.66 -15.08
N PRO A 63 3.20 -20.39 -13.99
CA PRO A 63 1.83 -20.77 -13.68
C PRO A 63 0.95 -19.53 -13.51
N ILE A 64 -0.22 -19.52 -14.15
CA ILE A 64 -1.14 -18.36 -14.12
C ILE A 64 -1.84 -18.16 -12.77
N ASN A 65 -1.95 -19.22 -11.97
CA ASN A 65 -2.74 -19.23 -10.73
C ASN A 65 -2.43 -18.07 -9.76
N PRO A 66 -1.16 -17.70 -9.50
CA PRO A 66 -0.85 -16.57 -8.61
C PRO A 66 -1.33 -15.22 -9.17
N LEU A 67 -1.27 -15.02 -10.49
CA LEU A 67 -1.77 -13.80 -11.13
C LEU A 67 -3.31 -13.76 -11.09
N SER A 68 -3.98 -14.86 -11.42
CA SER A 68 -5.45 -14.96 -11.35
C SER A 68 -5.97 -14.71 -9.94
N MET A 69 -5.35 -15.31 -8.93
CA MET A 69 -5.73 -15.12 -7.52
C MET A 69 -5.53 -13.67 -7.08
N LEU A 70 -4.42 -13.04 -7.47
CA LEU A 70 -4.15 -11.63 -7.17
C LEU A 70 -5.21 -10.71 -7.78
N LEU A 71 -5.47 -10.85 -9.08
CA LEU A 71 -6.44 -10.01 -9.79
C LEU A 71 -7.85 -10.19 -9.24
N ASN A 72 -8.30 -11.44 -9.02
CA ASN A 72 -9.61 -11.70 -8.46
C ASN A 72 -9.78 -11.08 -7.06
N GLY A 73 -8.76 -11.18 -6.20
CA GLY A 73 -8.82 -10.61 -4.86
C GLY A 73 -8.87 -9.07 -4.83
N ILE A 74 -8.49 -8.41 -5.93
CA ILE A 74 -8.49 -6.95 -6.05
C ILE A 74 -9.76 -6.46 -6.76
N VAL A 75 -10.18 -7.14 -7.84
CA VAL A 75 -11.35 -6.79 -8.64
C VAL A 75 -12.66 -7.13 -7.93
N ASP A 76 -12.71 -8.29 -7.25
CA ASP A 76 -13.88 -8.72 -6.47
C ASP A 76 -13.50 -9.03 -5.01
N PRO A 77 -13.24 -7.99 -4.20
CA PRO A 77 -12.79 -8.14 -2.82
C PRO A 77 -13.98 -8.47 -1.89
N ALA A 78 -14.57 -9.64 -2.07
CA ALA A 78 -15.80 -10.10 -1.38
C ALA A 78 -15.71 -10.11 0.16
N VAL A 79 -14.50 -10.14 0.73
CA VAL A 79 -14.27 -10.22 2.19
C VAL A 79 -13.87 -8.88 2.79
N MET A 80 -12.91 -8.18 2.17
CA MET A 80 -12.31 -6.96 2.72
C MET A 80 -12.96 -5.67 2.21
N GLY A 81 -13.93 -5.74 1.29
CA GLY A 81 -14.71 -4.60 0.78
C GLY A 81 -13.98 -3.67 -0.19
N GLY A 82 -12.69 -3.91 -0.44
CA GLY A 82 -11.90 -3.21 -1.46
C GLY A 82 -11.81 -1.71 -1.26
N PHE A 83 -11.54 -0.99 -2.35
CA PHE A 83 -11.45 0.47 -2.34
C PHE A 83 -12.78 1.17 -2.02
N THR A 84 -13.93 0.49 -2.16
CA THR A 84 -15.23 1.07 -1.78
C THR A 84 -15.29 1.45 -0.30
N ASN A 85 -14.49 0.78 0.55
CA ASN A 85 -14.33 1.17 1.95
C ASN A 85 -13.59 2.50 2.10
N TYR A 86 -12.62 2.79 1.24
CA TYR A 86 -11.94 4.08 1.21
C TYR A 86 -12.87 5.19 0.74
N GLU A 87 -13.70 4.94 -0.27
CA GLU A 87 -14.69 5.92 -0.73
C GLU A 87 -15.67 6.30 0.38
N LYS A 88 -16.22 5.29 1.08
CA LYS A 88 -17.14 5.50 2.20
C LYS A 88 -16.49 6.17 3.40
N ALA A 89 -15.19 5.97 3.61
CA ALA A 89 -14.47 6.55 4.74
C ALA A 89 -14.00 7.99 4.46
N PHE A 90 -13.40 8.24 3.31
CA PHE A 90 -12.61 9.45 3.05
C PHE A 90 -13.23 10.39 2.00
N PHE A 91 -14.08 9.88 1.10
CA PHE A 91 -14.66 10.70 0.02
C PHE A 91 -16.05 11.26 0.37
N THR A 92 -16.43 11.24 1.64
CA THR A 92 -17.65 11.90 2.11
C THR A 92 -17.46 13.41 2.17
N GLU A 93 -18.53 14.18 1.93
CA GLU A 93 -18.49 15.65 2.07
C GLU A 93 -18.11 16.08 3.50
N LYS A 94 -18.52 15.28 4.49
CA LYS A 94 -18.20 15.54 5.90
C LYS A 94 -16.69 15.46 6.13
N TYR A 95 -16.04 14.36 5.71
CA TYR A 95 -14.60 14.19 5.88
C TYR A 95 -13.80 15.32 5.23
N GLN A 96 -14.17 15.70 4.00
CA GLN A 96 -13.48 16.77 3.27
C GLN A 96 -13.62 18.16 3.92
N LYS A 97 -14.74 18.42 4.61
CA LYS A 97 -14.92 19.67 5.37
C LYS A 97 -14.16 19.65 6.70
N ASP A 98 -14.14 18.50 7.36
CA ASP A 98 -13.48 18.32 8.66
C ASP A 98 -11.94 18.26 8.54
N HIS A 99 -11.42 17.82 7.38
CA HIS A 99 -9.98 17.64 7.11
C HIS A 99 -9.52 18.34 5.80
N PRO A 100 -9.57 19.69 5.73
CA PRO A 100 -9.10 20.42 4.56
C PRO A 100 -7.61 20.20 4.25
N GLU A 101 -6.79 19.89 5.26
CA GLU A 101 -5.36 19.58 5.13
C GLU A 101 -5.08 18.32 4.31
N ASP A 102 -6.03 17.39 4.25
CA ASP A 102 -5.89 16.11 3.56
C ASP A 102 -6.25 16.19 2.07
N GLN A 103 -6.65 17.36 1.56
CA GLN A 103 -7.18 17.49 0.19
C GLN A 103 -6.21 16.97 -0.88
N GLU A 104 -4.90 17.23 -0.73
CA GLU A 104 -3.87 16.70 -1.64
C GLU A 104 -3.76 15.17 -1.55
N LYS A 105 -3.79 14.61 -0.34
CA LYS A 105 -3.72 13.17 -0.09
C LYS A 105 -4.95 12.45 -0.66
N LEU A 106 -6.14 13.05 -0.50
CA LEU A 106 -7.38 12.55 -1.10
C LEU A 106 -7.31 12.54 -2.63
N GLY A 107 -6.70 13.56 -3.24
CA GLY A 107 -6.42 13.59 -4.67
C GLY A 107 -5.53 12.42 -5.10
N LYS A 108 -4.40 12.24 -4.43
CA LYS A 108 -3.47 11.11 -4.70
C LYS A 108 -4.14 9.75 -4.53
N LEU A 109 -4.98 9.57 -3.51
CA LEU A 109 -5.71 8.32 -3.32
C LEU A 109 -6.68 8.04 -4.48
N LYS A 110 -7.38 9.07 -4.99
CA LYS A 110 -8.22 8.93 -6.18
C LYS A 110 -7.40 8.55 -7.41
N ASP A 111 -6.25 9.18 -7.60
CA ASP A 111 -5.34 8.86 -8.72
C ASP A 111 -4.85 7.40 -8.62
N LEU A 112 -4.47 6.94 -7.42
CA LEU A 112 -4.06 5.56 -7.18
C LEU A 112 -5.17 4.54 -7.46
N ILE A 113 -6.42 4.87 -7.13
CA ILE A 113 -7.59 4.04 -7.46
C ILE A 113 -7.86 4.04 -8.97
N ALA A 114 -7.73 5.19 -9.63
CA ALA A 114 -7.96 5.32 -11.07
C ALA A 114 -6.86 4.69 -11.94
N TRP A 115 -5.64 4.58 -11.41
CA TRP A 115 -4.49 3.99 -12.10
C TRP A 115 -4.39 2.46 -11.92
N GLN A 116 -5.21 1.87 -11.06
CA GLN A 116 -5.33 0.42 -10.88
C GLN A 116 -6.07 -0.22 -12.05
#